data_AF-A0A6N6LFD6-F1
#
_entry.id   AF-A0A6N6LFD6-F1
#
_cell.length_a   1.000
_cell.length_b   1.000
_cell.length_c   1.000
_cell.angle_alpha   90.00
_cell.angle_beta   90.00
_cell.angle_gamma   90.00
#
_symmetry.space_group_name_H-M   'P 1'
#
loop_
_entity.id
_entity.type
_entity.pdbx_description
1 polymer ?
#
loop_
_entity_poly.entity_id
_entity_poly.type
_entity_poly.pdbx_seq_one_letter_code
_entity_poly.pdbx_strand_id
1 'polypeptide(L)'
;MRNVLLTVSVVLAAVFMLQNFHSIELSFVVWHFQTTVAMALLWAVVLGGVIGVLAMLPWTLRTRREARHIRQQLDAAAALPKPPAAPDPRAAHPPARPR
;
A
#
# COMPACT_ATOMS: atom_id res chain seq x y z
N MET A 1 -18.36 -10.28 -18.32
CA MET A 1 -17.23 -11.15 -17.93
C MET A 1 -17.06 -11.26 -16.41
N ARG A 2 -16.89 -10.15 -15.66
CA ARG A 2 -16.78 -10.17 -14.19
C ARG A 2 -17.86 -11.01 -13.49
N ASN A 3 -19.13 -10.74 -13.79
CA ASN A 3 -20.24 -11.44 -13.12
C ASN A 3 -20.26 -12.93 -13.47
N VAL A 4 -19.90 -13.31 -14.70
CA VAL A 4 -19.78 -14.71 -15.11
C VAL A 4 -18.68 -15.41 -14.31
N LEU A 5 -17.52 -14.77 -14.15
CA LEU A 5 -16.43 -15.31 -13.32
C LEU A 5 -16.88 -15.50 -11.88
N LEU A 6 -17.58 -14.52 -11.30
CA LEU A 6 -18.11 -14.62 -9.92
C LEU A 6 -19.10 -15.78 -9.80
N THR A 7 -20.04 -15.91 -10.73
CA THR A 7 -21.01 -17.02 -10.73
C THR A 7 -20.29 -18.36 -10.82
N VAL A 8 -19.34 -18.53 -11.75
CA VAL A 8 -18.56 -19.76 -11.90
C VAL A 8 -17.79 -20.08 -10.63
N SER A 9 -17.12 -19.09 -10.02
CA SER A 9 -16.39 -19.28 -8.76
C SER A 9 -17.30 -19.72 -7.62
N VAL A 10 -18.49 -19.13 -7.49
CA VAL A 10 -19.47 -19.51 -6.44
C VAL A 10 -19.95 -20.95 -6.66
N VAL A 11 -20.26 -21.33 -7.89
CA VAL A 11 -20.67 -22.70 -8.22
C VAL A 11 -19.55 -23.69 -7.90
N LEU A 12 -18.32 -23.40 -8.30
CA LEU A 12 -17.17 -24.25 -7.99
C LEU A 12 -16.92 -24.37 -6.49
N ALA A 13 -17.02 -23.27 -5.74
CA ALA A 13 -16.88 -23.29 -4.29
C ALA A 13 -17.96 -24.15 -3.61
N ALA A 14 -19.22 -24.04 -4.07
CA ALA A 14 -20.31 -24.85 -3.56
C ALA A 14 -20.10 -26.35 -3.85
N VAL A 15 -19.70 -26.70 -5.08
CA VAL A 15 -19.37 -28.08 -5.45
C VAL A 15 -18.21 -28.61 -4.61
N PHE A 16 -17.15 -27.82 -4.44
CA PHE A 16 -16.01 -28.17 -3.61
C PHE A 16 -16.41 -28.44 -2.16
N MET A 17 -17.23 -27.57 -1.56
CA MET A 17 -17.76 -27.77 -0.21
C MET A 17 -18.56 -29.07 -0.09
N LEU A 18 -19.46 -29.33 -1.03
CA LEU A 18 -20.31 -30.51 -1.01
C LEU A 18 -19.50 -31.81 -1.18
N GLN A 19 -18.52 -31.81 -2.09
CA GLN A 19 -17.64 -32.97 -2.31
C GLN A 19 -16.67 -33.21 -1.14
N ASN A 20 -16.28 -32.15 -0.44
CA ASN A 20 -15.36 -32.20 0.69
C ASN A 20 -16.06 -31.96 2.03
N PHE A 21 -17.33 -32.38 2.15
CA PHE A 21 -18.12 -32.24 3.38
C PHE A 21 -17.76 -33.29 4.45
N HIS A 22 -16.63 -33.96 4.30
CA HIS A 22 -16.11 -34.88 5.29
C HIS A 22 -15.36 -34.12 6.39
N SER A 23 -15.53 -34.56 7.64
CA SER A 23 -14.77 -34.01 8.76
C SER A 23 -13.36 -34.59 8.76
N ILE A 24 -12.38 -33.72 8.86
CA ILE A 24 -10.98 -34.04 9.04
C ILE A 24 -10.50 -33.49 10.38
N GLU A 25 -9.52 -34.16 10.97
CA GLU A 25 -8.82 -33.65 12.14
C GLU A 25 -7.69 -32.73 11.68
N LEU A 26 -7.69 -31.49 12.18
CA LEU A 26 -6.62 -30.54 11.94
C LEU A 26 -5.81 -30.36 13.22
N SER A 27 -4.54 -30.75 13.15
CA SER A 27 -3.60 -30.71 14.27
C SER A 27 -2.56 -29.63 14.07
N PHE A 28 -2.49 -28.73 15.03
CA PHE A 28 -1.45 -27.72 15.22
C PHE A 28 -0.61 -28.09 16.45
N VAL A 29 0.45 -27.32 16.71
CA VAL A 29 1.42 -27.62 17.80
C VAL A 29 0.75 -27.88 19.15
N VAL A 30 -0.27 -27.09 19.51
CA VAL A 30 -0.97 -27.21 20.81
C VAL A 30 -2.46 -27.51 20.66
N TRP A 31 -3.01 -27.41 19.45
CA TRP A 31 -4.45 -27.42 19.20
C TRP A 31 -4.83 -28.50 18.21
N HIS A 32 -5.93 -29.19 18.50
CA HIS A 32 -6.49 -30.24 17.66
C HIS A 32 -7.98 -29.96 17.56
N PHE A 33 -8.52 -29.92 16.35
CA PHE A 33 -9.95 -29.73 16.16
C PHE A 33 -10.46 -30.42 14.89
N GLN A 34 -11.72 -30.84 14.95
CA GLN A 34 -12.43 -31.42 13.83
C GLN A 34 -13.06 -30.31 12.99
N THR A 35 -12.83 -30.34 11.68
CA THR A 35 -13.36 -29.35 10.74
C THR A 35 -13.50 -29.95 9.36
N THR A 36 -14.15 -29.26 8.42
CA THR A 36 -14.12 -29.66 7.01
C THR A 36 -12.96 -28.97 6.30
N VAL A 37 -12.47 -29.58 5.22
CA VAL A 37 -11.40 -29.00 4.38
C VAL A 37 -11.77 -27.60 3.91
N ALA A 38 -13.02 -27.40 3.49
CA ALA A 38 -13.48 -26.11 3.02
C ALA A 38 -13.45 -25.03 4.11
N MET A 39 -13.88 -25.37 5.32
CA MET A 39 -13.87 -24.43 6.44
C MET A 39 -12.43 -24.09 6.86
N ALA A 40 -11.53 -25.08 6.88
CA ALA A 40 -10.11 -24.86 7.15
C ALA A 40 -9.47 -23.89 6.15
N LEU A 41 -9.73 -24.08 4.85
CA LEU A 41 -9.22 -23.18 3.79
C LEU A 41 -9.80 -21.76 3.89
N LEU A 42 -11.10 -21.63 4.18
CA LEU A 42 -11.73 -20.33 4.43
C LEU A 42 -11.04 -19.57 5.56
N TRP A 43 -10.83 -20.23 6.71
CA TRP A 43 -10.11 -19.62 7.82
C TRP A 43 -8.66 -19.28 7.48
N ALA A 44 -7.96 -20.12 6.74
CA ALA A 44 -6.60 -19.85 6.30
C ALA A 44 -6.51 -18.58 5.44
N VAL A 45 -7.46 -18.38 4.52
CA VAL A 45 -7.52 -17.15 3.69
C VAL A 45 -7.80 -15.92 4.55
N VAL A 46 -8.78 -16.00 5.46
CA VAL A 46 -9.14 -14.88 6.35
C VAL A 46 -7.95 -14.51 7.25
N LEU A 47 -7.39 -15.50 7.95
CA LEU A 47 -6.25 -15.30 8.86
C LEU A 47 -5.02 -14.81 8.10
N GLY A 48 -4.70 -15.39 6.95
CA GLY A 48 -3.61 -14.95 6.10
C GLY A 48 -3.77 -13.49 5.63
N GLY A 49 -5.00 -13.09 5.26
CA GLY A 49 -5.31 -11.70 4.93
C GLY A 49 -5.13 -10.75 6.12
N VAL A 50 -5.63 -11.14 7.30
CA VAL A 50 -5.46 -10.36 8.54
C VAL A 50 -3.98 -10.21 8.88
N ILE A 51 -3.22 -11.30 8.88
CA ILE A 51 -1.77 -11.30 9.11
C ILE A 51 -1.05 -10.44 8.08
N GLY A 52 -1.41 -10.54 6.80
CA GLY A 52 -0.84 -9.74 5.72
C GLY A 52 -1.07 -8.24 5.92
N VAL A 53 -2.29 -7.84 6.28
CA VAL A 53 -2.61 -6.44 6.62
C VAL A 53 -1.79 -5.98 7.82
N LEU A 54 -1.75 -6.78 8.89
CA LEU A 54 -0.96 -6.52 10.10
C LEU A 54 0.53 -6.33 9.79
N ALA A 55 1.08 -7.18 8.93
CA ALA A 55 2.48 -7.10 8.49
C ALA A 55 2.78 -5.83 7.67
N MET A 56 1.79 -5.26 6.98
CA MET A 56 1.94 -4.01 6.22
C MET A 56 1.86 -2.74 7.08
N LEU A 57 1.32 -2.79 8.31
CA LEU A 57 1.25 -1.62 9.20
C LEU A 57 2.61 -0.93 9.43
N PRO A 58 3.69 -1.62 9.83
CA PRO A 58 4.96 -0.94 10.09
C PRO A 58 5.52 -0.25 8.84
N TRP A 59 5.38 -0.88 7.67
CA TRP A 59 5.81 -0.31 6.40
C TRP A 59 5.04 0.97 6.08
N THR A 60 3.70 0.90 6.11
CA THR A 60 2.84 2.05 5.80
C THR A 60 3.05 3.22 6.78
N LEU A 61 3.29 2.94 8.06
CA LEU A 61 3.62 3.97 9.05
C LEU A 61 4.96 4.65 8.74
N ARG A 62 5.99 3.88 8.37
CA ARG A 62 7.30 4.43 8.00
C ARG A 62 7.21 5.30 6.74
N THR A 63 6.58 4.80 5.69
CA THR A 63 6.39 5.55 4.44
C THR A 63 5.62 6.86 4.67
N ARG A 64 4.59 6.85 5.54
CA ARG A 64 3.86 8.07 5.91
C ARG A 64 4.73 9.09 6.64
N ARG A 65 5.65 8.66 7.50
CA ARG A 65 6.60 9.54 8.19
C ARG A 65 7.59 10.16 7.22
N GLU A 66 8.17 9.36 6.33
CA GLU A 66 9.10 9.83 5.29
C GLU A 66 8.43 10.84 4.35
N ALA A 67 7.20 10.57 3.92
CA ALA A 67 6.42 11.49 3.09
C ALA A 67 6.13 12.84 3.79
N ARG A 68 5.91 12.83 5.12
CA ARG A 68 5.76 14.07 5.91
C ARG A 68 7.06 14.86 5.98
N HIS A 69 8.19 14.18 6.20
CA HIS A 69 9.50 14.82 6.22
C HIS A 69 9.85 15.48 4.89
N ILE A 70 9.61 14.79 3.77
CA ILE A 70 9.85 15.33 2.42
C ILE A 70 8.99 16.57 2.19
N ARG A 71 7.69 16.54 2.56
CA ARG A 71 6.81 17.72 2.45
C ARG A 71 7.33 18.91 3.24
N GLN A 72 7.78 18.70 4.48
CA GLN A 72 8.35 19.77 5.31
C GLN A 72 9.60 20.38 4.69
N GLN A 73 10.46 19.58 4.05
CA GLN A 73 11.65 20.08 3.36
C GLN A 73 11.29 20.90 2.12
N LEU A 74 10.27 20.49 1.36
CA LEU A 74 9.76 21.25 0.22
C LEU A 74 9.17 22.60 0.65
N ASP A 75 8.38 22.62 1.72
CA ASP A 75 7.80 23.86 2.26
C ASP A 75 8.89 24.81 2.78
N ALA A 76 9.91 24.27 3.47
CA ALA A 76 11.05 25.05 3.94
C ALA A 76 11.90 25.60 2.77
N ALA A 77 12.11 24.81 1.71
CA ALA A 77 12.84 25.25 0.53
C ALA A 77 12.08 26.32 -0.26
N ALA A 78 10.75 26.25 -0.30
CA ALA A 78 9.89 27.26 -0.91
C ALA A 78 9.83 28.57 -0.10
N ALA A 79 10.01 28.50 1.21
CA ALA A 79 10.04 29.66 2.10
C ALA A 79 11.39 30.42 2.10
N LEU A 80 12.46 29.84 1.54
CA LEU A 80 13.72 30.55 1.35
C LEU A 80 13.51 31.73 0.37
N PRO A 81 13.95 32.95 0.70
CA PRO A 81 13.88 34.07 -0.21
C PRO A 81 14.59 33.73 -1.51
N LYS A 82 13.89 33.88 -2.64
CA LYS A 82 14.48 33.74 -3.97
C LYS A 82 15.80 34.53 -4.01
N PRO A 83 16.93 33.91 -4.39
CA PRO A 83 18.21 34.61 -4.47
C PRO A 83 18.02 35.94 -5.20
N PRO A 84 18.67 37.03 -4.73
CA PRO A 84 18.56 38.33 -5.38
C PRO A 84 18.73 38.13 -6.88
N ALA A 85 17.76 38.61 -7.67
CA ALA A 85 17.85 38.54 -9.12
C ALA A 85 19.25 39.04 -9.52
N ALA A 86 19.98 38.21 -10.26
CA ALA A 86 21.34 38.52 -10.69
C ALA A 86 21.38 39.97 -11.22
N PRO A 87 22.40 40.78 -10.86
CA PRO A 87 22.48 42.17 -11.25
C PRO A 87 22.25 42.29 -12.76
N ASP A 88 21.27 43.11 -13.16
CA ASP A 88 20.95 43.33 -14.57
C ASP A 88 22.23 43.69 -15.33
N PRO A 89 22.69 42.86 -16.30
CA PRO A 89 23.90 43.14 -17.07
C PRO A 89 23.87 44.48 -17.79
N ARG A 90 22.68 45.09 -17.96
CA ARG A 90 22.48 46.39 -18.61
C ARG A 90 22.78 47.58 -17.70
N ALA A 91 22.80 47.41 -16.38
CA ALA A 91 23.14 48.49 -15.44
C ALA A 91 24.65 48.83 -15.43
N ALA A 92 25.49 47.99 -16.04
CA ALA A 92 26.94 48.17 -16.09
C ALA A 92 27.44 48.99 -17.28
N HIS A 93 26.57 49.46 -18.19
CA HIS A 93 27.01 50.28 -19.33
C HIS A 93 26.93 51.78 -18.99
N PRO A 94 28.06 52.49 -18.84
CA PRO A 94 28.04 53.93 -18.54
C PRO A 94 27.53 54.70 -19.76
N PRO A 95 26.81 55.83 -19.58
CA PRO A 95 26.41 56.67 -20.70
C PRO A 95 27.66 57.26 -21.36
N ALA A 96 27.81 57.04 -22.67
CA ALA A 96 28.86 57.64 -23.47
C ALA A 96 28.80 59.17 -23.37
N ARG A 97 29.88 59.80 -22.89
CA ARG A 97 30.01 61.26 -22.86
C ARG A 97 30.10 61.80 -24.30
N PRO A 98 29.26 62.77 -24.70
CA PRO A 98 29.48 63.54 -25.92
C PRO A 98 30.67 64.50 -25.72
N ARG A 99 31.46 64.65 -26.79
CA ARG A 99 32.64 65.53 -26.88
C ARG A 99 32.27 67.01 -26.98
#